data_AF-A0A0A1MQL2-F1
#
_entry.id   AF-A0A0A1MQL2-F1
#
_cell.length_a   1.000
_cell.length_b   1.000
_cell.length_c   1.000
_cell.angle_alpha   90.00
_cell.angle_beta   90.00
_cell.angle_gamma   90.00
#
_symmetry.space_group_name_H-M   'P 1'
#
loop_
_entity.id
_entity.type
_entity.pdbx_description
1 polymer ?
#
loop_
_entity_poly.entity_id
_entity_poly.type
_entity_poly.pdbx_seq_one_letter_code
_entity_poly.pdbx_strand_id
1 'polypeptide(L)'
;MQHYPWEALTVEEINHLMKDVSVSWWIAGGWALDLHYGQQTREHGDMDILIRSEDLDALKKYLGESYELFIADNGMLTQLEDSESLSVASGSLWVRKKQGTSWLFEIMLIDSENDEWIYKRDNQIKRSISRIGALTDDGIPYIKPEIQLLYKGGSSVIREKDHKDLERLLPVLKKNEIKWLYYSLRQQFNGKHPWLEIIHNKMKDLPAHTLVIGGTGMLSAASLWLADHSDKVSIIARNQTKMERVLNKTEAASSITPLFVNYKDSAGLKERIKAAILQNGPIDLVIAWIHSDAHHALDIICHEVAQENPAWKLYHILGSSSSLNQIKDAAVKKYPGCQYRQIQLGFILEKEDSRWLTHQEISDGVIDAVVHNQEIKIIGTLEPWDKRP
;
A
#
# COMPACT_ATOMS: atom_id res chain seq x y z
N MET A 1 -9.50 -24.44 -34.24
CA MET A 1 -9.43 -24.68 -32.79
C MET A 1 -10.80 -24.43 -32.22
N GLN A 2 -11.27 -25.30 -31.34
CA GLN A 2 -12.53 -25.08 -30.61
C GLN A 2 -12.31 -23.88 -29.68
N HIS A 3 -13.02 -22.78 -29.92
CA HIS A 3 -12.91 -21.59 -29.08
C HIS A 3 -13.75 -21.82 -27.81
N TYR A 4 -13.08 -22.16 -26.71
CA TYR A 4 -13.72 -22.23 -25.40
C TYR A 4 -13.80 -20.82 -24.79
N PRO A 5 -14.96 -20.39 -24.25
CA PRO A 5 -15.10 -19.13 -23.53
C PRO A 5 -14.30 -19.09 -22.23
N TRP A 6 -14.10 -17.90 -21.69
CA TRP A 6 -13.60 -17.70 -20.32
C TRP A 6 -14.77 -17.58 -19.34
N GLU A 7 -14.70 -18.34 -18.26
CA GLU A 7 -15.57 -18.24 -17.08
C GLU A 7 -14.65 -18.23 -15.86
N ALA A 8 -13.98 -17.09 -15.66
CA ALA A 8 -12.91 -16.96 -14.68
C ALA A 8 -13.42 -17.24 -13.26
N LEU A 9 -12.67 -18.04 -12.51
CA LEU A 9 -12.96 -18.27 -11.08
C LEU A 9 -12.75 -16.98 -10.28
N THR A 10 -13.52 -16.84 -9.19
CA THR A 10 -13.31 -15.75 -8.24
C THR A 10 -12.05 -15.97 -7.39
N VAL A 11 -11.61 -14.92 -6.70
CA VAL A 11 -10.51 -14.98 -5.74
C VAL A 11 -10.75 -16.06 -4.67
N GLU A 12 -11.97 -16.15 -4.16
CA GLU A 12 -12.39 -17.10 -3.12
C GLU A 12 -12.40 -18.54 -3.66
N GLU A 13 -12.86 -18.73 -4.90
CA GLU A 13 -12.86 -20.04 -5.56
C GLU A 13 -11.43 -20.54 -5.82
N ILE A 14 -10.51 -19.67 -6.24
CA ILE A 14 -9.09 -20.01 -6.37
C ILE A 14 -8.49 -20.35 -5.01
N ASN A 15 -8.75 -19.54 -3.99
CA ASN A 15 -8.24 -19.81 -2.64
C ASN A 15 -8.74 -21.17 -2.12
N HIS A 16 -10.02 -21.50 -2.36
CA HIS A 16 -10.57 -22.81 -2.00
C HIS A 16 -9.94 -23.95 -2.81
N LEU A 17 -9.74 -23.76 -4.11
CA LEU A 17 -9.12 -24.75 -4.99
C LEU A 17 -7.69 -25.05 -4.55
N MET A 18 -6.93 -24.03 -4.16
CA MET A 18 -5.51 -24.11 -3.87
C MET A 18 -5.20 -24.35 -2.38
N LYS A 19 -6.20 -24.48 -1.50
CA LYS A 19 -6.00 -24.55 -0.04
C LYS A 19 -5.10 -25.71 0.43
N ASP A 20 -5.17 -26.86 -0.24
CA ASP A 20 -4.47 -28.09 0.16
C ASP A 20 -3.22 -28.38 -0.69
N VAL A 21 -2.88 -27.46 -1.61
CA VAL A 21 -1.71 -27.62 -2.47
C VAL A 21 -0.44 -27.37 -1.65
N SER A 22 0.53 -28.28 -1.75
CA SER A 22 1.81 -28.15 -1.05
C SER A 22 2.85 -27.37 -1.88
N VAL A 23 2.43 -26.27 -2.53
CA VAL A 23 3.30 -25.41 -3.34
C VAL A 23 3.08 -23.94 -3.02
N SER A 24 4.08 -23.10 -3.29
CA SER A 24 3.90 -21.65 -3.20
C SER A 24 3.14 -21.15 -4.42
N TRP A 25 2.06 -20.40 -4.18
CA TRP A 25 1.26 -19.79 -5.23
C TRP A 25 0.83 -18.38 -4.84
N TRP A 26 0.50 -17.55 -5.83
CA TRP A 26 0.03 -16.18 -5.61
C TRP A 26 -1.01 -15.79 -6.65
N ILE A 27 -2.05 -15.07 -6.25
CA ILE A 27 -2.90 -14.33 -7.19
C ILE A 27 -2.04 -13.25 -7.88
N ALA A 28 -2.25 -13.09 -9.18
CA ALA A 28 -1.51 -12.19 -10.05
C ALA A 28 -2.46 -11.24 -10.81
N GLY A 29 -1.90 -10.53 -11.78
CA GLY A 29 -2.68 -9.75 -12.73
C GLY A 29 -3.39 -8.56 -12.09
N GLY A 30 -4.58 -8.25 -12.57
CA GLY A 30 -5.40 -7.16 -12.03
C GLY A 30 -5.90 -7.42 -10.62
N TRP A 31 -6.23 -8.68 -10.31
CA TRP A 31 -6.71 -9.07 -8.98
C TRP A 31 -5.67 -8.86 -7.89
N ALA A 32 -4.40 -9.15 -8.14
CA ALA A 32 -3.33 -8.86 -7.16
C ALA A 32 -3.23 -7.38 -6.79
N LEU A 33 -3.45 -6.49 -7.76
CA LEU A 33 -3.43 -5.05 -7.53
C LEU A 33 -4.63 -4.60 -6.68
N ASP A 34 -5.81 -5.15 -6.95
CA ASP A 34 -7.04 -4.85 -6.20
C ASP A 34 -7.01 -5.44 -4.79
N LEU A 35 -6.42 -6.63 -4.61
CA LEU A 35 -6.18 -7.22 -3.28
C LEU A 35 -5.22 -6.35 -2.45
N HIS A 36 -4.18 -5.81 -3.08
CA HIS A 36 -3.31 -4.84 -2.40
C HIS A 36 -4.03 -3.52 -2.08
N TYR A 37 -4.88 -3.05 -3.00
CA TYR A 37 -5.63 -1.81 -2.83
C TYR A 37 -6.76 -1.93 -1.78
N GLY A 38 -7.19 -3.15 -1.47
CA GLY A 38 -8.24 -3.45 -0.49
C GLY A 38 -9.66 -3.37 -1.05
N GLN A 39 -9.84 -3.11 -2.34
CA GLN A 39 -11.14 -3.11 -3.01
C GLN A 39 -10.98 -3.33 -4.52
N GLN A 40 -12.04 -3.82 -5.16
CA GLN A 40 -12.08 -3.96 -6.60
C GLN A 40 -12.18 -2.59 -7.29
N THR A 41 -11.31 -2.33 -8.27
CA THR A 41 -11.18 -1.01 -8.91
C THR A 41 -11.66 -0.98 -10.36
N ARG A 42 -11.84 -2.16 -10.96
CA ARG A 42 -12.43 -2.38 -12.28
C ARG A 42 -12.85 -3.83 -12.43
N GLU A 43 -13.63 -4.13 -13.47
CA GLU A 43 -13.89 -5.51 -13.87
C GLU A 43 -12.59 -6.20 -14.34
N HIS A 44 -12.45 -7.48 -13.97
CA HIS A 44 -11.39 -8.37 -14.43
C HIS A 44 -12.05 -9.51 -15.20
N GLY A 45 -11.63 -9.72 -16.45
CA GLY A 45 -12.16 -10.80 -17.30
C GLY A 45 -11.36 -12.09 -17.20
N ASP A 46 -10.23 -12.06 -16.50
CA ASP A 46 -9.26 -13.12 -16.32
C ASP A 46 -8.96 -13.35 -14.83
N MET A 47 -8.46 -14.54 -14.54
CA MET A 47 -7.90 -14.90 -13.24
C MET A 47 -6.52 -15.47 -13.48
N ASP A 48 -5.51 -14.79 -12.93
CA ASP A 48 -4.11 -15.16 -13.09
C ASP A 48 -3.56 -15.63 -11.74
N ILE A 49 -2.82 -16.74 -11.74
CA ILE A 49 -2.00 -17.16 -10.60
C ILE A 49 -0.55 -17.38 -11.00
N LEU A 50 0.36 -17.22 -10.05
CA LEU A 50 1.78 -17.55 -10.18
C LEU A 50 2.10 -18.80 -9.38
N ILE A 51 2.95 -19.66 -9.93
CA ILE A 51 3.69 -20.69 -9.19
C ILE A 51 5.14 -20.69 -9.63
N ARG A 52 6.03 -21.26 -8.81
CA ARG A 52 7.42 -21.48 -9.23
C ARG A 52 7.48 -22.58 -10.27
N SER A 53 8.35 -22.44 -11.27
CA SER A 53 8.53 -23.45 -12.34
C SER A 53 8.84 -24.85 -11.78
N GLU A 54 9.58 -24.93 -10.66
CA GLU A 54 9.91 -26.19 -9.97
C GLU A 54 8.72 -26.89 -9.28
N ASP A 55 7.63 -26.15 -9.04
CA ASP A 55 6.43 -26.65 -8.36
C ASP A 55 5.37 -27.20 -9.34
N LEU A 56 5.64 -27.13 -10.65
CA LEU A 56 4.67 -27.49 -11.70
C LEU A 56 4.20 -28.95 -11.60
N ASP A 57 5.10 -29.90 -11.37
CA ASP A 57 4.74 -31.32 -11.31
C ASP A 57 3.82 -31.62 -10.12
N ALA A 58 4.06 -30.98 -8.98
CA ALA A 58 3.21 -31.10 -7.81
C ALA A 58 1.80 -30.52 -8.08
N LEU A 59 1.72 -29.37 -8.76
CA LEU A 59 0.45 -28.76 -9.14
C LEU A 59 -0.31 -29.62 -10.17
N LYS A 60 0.38 -30.15 -11.19
CA LYS A 60 -0.20 -31.06 -12.20
C LYS A 60 -0.86 -32.25 -11.52
N LYS A 61 -0.14 -32.90 -10.58
CA LYS A 61 -0.66 -34.04 -9.82
C LYS A 61 -1.88 -33.66 -8.99
N TYR A 62 -1.85 -32.50 -8.34
CA TYR A 62 -2.94 -32.03 -7.48
C TYR A 62 -4.23 -31.72 -8.28
N LEU A 63 -4.09 -31.02 -9.42
CA LEU A 63 -5.24 -30.64 -10.25
C LEU A 63 -5.71 -31.77 -11.18
N GLY A 64 -4.83 -32.73 -11.48
CA GLY A 64 -4.98 -33.70 -12.54
C GLY A 64 -6.17 -34.66 -12.43
N GLU A 65 -6.83 -34.78 -11.27
CA GLU A 65 -8.08 -35.57 -11.18
C GLU A 65 -9.25 -34.87 -11.88
N SER A 66 -9.40 -33.57 -11.69
CA SER A 66 -10.59 -32.79 -12.10
C SER A 66 -10.33 -31.83 -13.26
N TYR A 67 -9.08 -31.46 -13.50
CA TYR A 67 -8.70 -30.40 -14.43
C TYR A 67 -7.74 -30.90 -15.52
N GLU A 68 -7.71 -30.15 -16.62
CA GLU A 68 -6.75 -30.27 -17.70
C GLU A 68 -5.99 -28.96 -17.83
N LEU A 69 -4.68 -29.07 -18.09
CA LEU A 69 -3.79 -27.94 -18.26
C LEU A 69 -3.35 -27.90 -19.72
N PHE A 70 -3.33 -26.71 -20.31
CA PHE A 70 -2.91 -26.48 -21.69
C PHE A 70 -1.81 -25.42 -21.70
N ILE A 71 -0.68 -25.71 -22.34
CA ILE A 71 0.33 -24.68 -22.61
C ILE A 71 -0.22 -23.75 -23.67
N ALA A 72 -0.33 -22.47 -23.31
CA ALA A 72 -0.54 -21.36 -24.23
C ALA A 72 0.83 -20.75 -24.59
N ASP A 73 1.27 -20.98 -25.83
CA ASP A 73 2.49 -20.37 -26.37
C ASP A 73 2.28 -19.97 -27.83
N ASN A 74 2.63 -18.73 -28.17
CA ASN A 74 2.53 -18.17 -29.52
C ASN A 74 1.17 -18.40 -30.21
N GLY A 75 0.08 -18.36 -29.45
CA GLY A 75 -1.29 -18.57 -29.95
C GLY A 75 -1.68 -20.03 -30.18
N MET A 76 -0.80 -20.98 -29.85
CA MET A 76 -1.07 -22.41 -29.88
C MET A 76 -1.40 -22.92 -28.47
N LEU A 77 -2.39 -23.81 -28.39
CA LEU A 77 -2.77 -24.51 -27.16
C LEU A 77 -2.42 -25.99 -27.28
N THR A 78 -1.55 -26.48 -26.41
CA THR A 78 -1.13 -27.88 -26.36
C THR A 78 -1.48 -28.47 -25.01
N GLN A 79 -2.25 -29.55 -24.98
CA GLN A 79 -2.59 -30.22 -23.72
C GLN A 79 -1.34 -30.82 -23.08
N LEU A 80 -1.15 -30.59 -21.78
CA LEU A 80 -0.09 -31.22 -21.01
C LEU A 80 -0.48 -32.65 -20.68
N GLU A 81 0.29 -33.62 -21.18
CA GLU A 81 0.18 -35.03 -20.78
C GLU A 81 1.15 -35.36 -19.62
N ASP A 82 0.88 -36.47 -18.92
CA ASP A 82 1.64 -36.89 -17.73
C ASP A 82 3.11 -37.25 -18.02
N SER A 83 3.45 -37.61 -19.26
CA SER A 83 4.77 -38.09 -19.67
C SER A 83 5.73 -37.01 -20.18
N GLU A 84 5.30 -35.75 -20.29
CA GLU A 84 6.10 -34.71 -20.92
C GLU A 84 6.84 -33.84 -19.88
N SER A 85 8.18 -33.97 -19.85
CA SER A 85 9.05 -32.98 -19.22
C SER A 85 9.15 -31.77 -20.15
N LEU A 86 8.25 -30.82 -19.99
CA LEU A 86 8.26 -29.61 -20.81
C LEU A 86 9.05 -28.51 -20.11
N SER A 87 10.07 -28.01 -20.81
CA SER A 87 10.59 -26.68 -20.54
C SER A 87 9.51 -25.68 -20.98
N VAL A 88 8.68 -25.21 -20.06
CA VAL A 88 7.72 -24.12 -20.31
C VAL A 88 8.52 -22.80 -20.34
N ALA A 89 9.45 -22.69 -21.28
CA ALA A 89 10.43 -21.60 -21.30
C ALA A 89 9.80 -20.23 -21.63
N SER A 90 8.56 -20.21 -22.15
CA SER A 90 7.97 -18.98 -22.72
C SER A 90 6.47 -18.79 -22.46
N GLY A 91 5.72 -19.86 -22.16
CA GLY A 91 4.26 -19.86 -22.15
C GLY A 91 3.62 -19.73 -20.76
N SER A 92 2.29 -19.72 -20.75
CA SER A 92 1.45 -19.87 -19.55
C SER A 92 0.57 -21.10 -19.67
N LEU A 93 -0.06 -21.53 -18.58
CA LEU A 93 -0.92 -22.70 -18.56
C LEU A 93 -2.37 -22.26 -18.39
N TRP A 94 -3.22 -22.62 -19.35
CA TRP A 94 -4.65 -22.41 -19.26
C TRP A 94 -5.31 -23.63 -18.66
N VAL A 95 -6.17 -23.39 -17.67
CA VAL A 95 -6.80 -24.46 -16.89
C VAL A 95 -8.29 -24.53 -17.16
N ARG A 96 -8.80 -25.74 -17.36
CA ARG A 96 -10.23 -26.04 -17.47
C ARG A 96 -10.57 -27.34 -16.76
N LYS A 97 -11.85 -27.59 -16.48
CA LYS A 97 -12.32 -28.92 -16.02
C LYS A 97 -12.27 -29.94 -17.16
N LYS A 98 -11.97 -31.22 -16.88
CA LYS A 98 -11.91 -32.32 -17.89
C LYS A 98 -13.17 -32.50 -18.75
N GLN A 99 -14.32 -32.07 -18.24
CA GLN A 99 -15.61 -32.10 -18.95
C GLN A 99 -16.22 -30.71 -19.11
N GLY A 100 -15.44 -29.67 -18.81
CA GLY A 100 -15.85 -28.28 -18.92
C GLY A 100 -15.65 -27.73 -20.33
N THR A 101 -16.42 -26.71 -20.67
CA THR A 101 -16.31 -25.99 -21.93
C THR A 101 -15.74 -24.59 -21.76
N SER A 102 -15.13 -24.28 -20.62
CA SER A 102 -14.69 -22.92 -20.31
C SER A 102 -13.29 -22.92 -19.68
N TRP A 103 -12.49 -21.91 -20.02
CA TRP A 103 -11.23 -21.60 -19.33
C TRP A 103 -11.54 -20.91 -18.00
N LEU A 104 -10.86 -21.35 -16.96
CA LEU A 104 -11.16 -20.98 -15.57
C LEU A 104 -10.13 -20.02 -14.97
N PHE A 105 -8.84 -20.26 -15.26
CA PHE A 105 -7.74 -19.41 -14.83
C PHE A 105 -6.49 -19.71 -15.63
N GLU A 106 -5.54 -18.78 -15.59
CA GLU A 106 -4.22 -18.88 -16.18
C GLU A 106 -3.17 -19.02 -15.07
N ILE A 107 -2.21 -19.93 -15.27
CA ILE A 107 -1.05 -20.10 -14.41
C ILE A 107 0.16 -19.58 -15.17
N MET A 108 0.80 -18.54 -14.65
CA MET A 108 2.12 -18.13 -15.13
C MET A 108 3.21 -18.72 -14.25
N LEU A 109 4.23 -19.26 -14.87
CA LEU A 109 5.39 -19.77 -14.15
C LEU A 109 6.40 -18.66 -13.91
N ILE A 110 6.97 -18.64 -12.71
CA ILE A 110 8.08 -17.77 -12.36
C ILE A 110 9.37 -18.59 -12.22
N ASP A 111 10.45 -18.03 -12.74
CA ASP A 111 11.78 -18.61 -12.58
C ASP A 111 12.33 -18.28 -11.21
N SER A 112 12.98 -19.26 -10.61
CA SER A 112 13.70 -19.10 -9.35
C SER A 112 14.99 -19.91 -9.31
N GLU A 113 16.00 -19.38 -8.63
CA GLU A 113 17.27 -20.03 -8.37
C GLU A 113 17.75 -19.61 -6.97
N ASN A 114 18.21 -20.55 -6.14
CA ASN A 114 18.75 -20.28 -4.80
C ASN A 114 17.84 -19.39 -3.90
N ASP A 115 16.52 -19.67 -3.89
CA ASP A 115 15.49 -18.88 -3.16
C ASP A 115 15.32 -17.43 -3.66
N GLU A 116 15.83 -17.12 -4.85
CA GLU A 116 15.58 -15.85 -5.53
C GLU A 116 14.67 -16.05 -6.74
N TRP A 117 13.61 -15.25 -6.80
CA TRP A 117 12.86 -15.01 -8.02
C TRP A 117 13.72 -14.26 -9.04
N ILE A 118 13.62 -14.68 -10.30
CA ILE A 118 14.30 -14.08 -11.45
C ILE A 118 13.26 -13.48 -12.38
N TYR A 119 13.42 -12.20 -12.70
CA TYR A 119 12.53 -11.53 -13.63
C TYR A 119 12.86 -11.91 -15.09
N LYS A 120 11.97 -12.67 -15.73
CA LYS A 120 12.19 -13.25 -17.07
C LYS A 120 12.56 -12.28 -18.22
N ARG A 121 12.32 -10.97 -18.08
CA ARG A 121 12.66 -9.99 -19.12
C ARG A 121 14.01 -9.32 -18.91
N ASP A 122 14.56 -9.41 -17.70
CA ASP A 122 15.91 -8.98 -17.34
C ASP A 122 16.36 -9.79 -16.11
N ASN A 123 17.14 -10.84 -16.36
CA ASN A 123 17.57 -11.80 -15.33
C ASN A 123 18.54 -11.21 -14.29
N GLN A 124 19.00 -9.96 -14.48
CA GLN A 124 19.75 -9.24 -13.45
C GLN A 124 18.82 -8.66 -12.37
N ILE A 125 17.52 -8.53 -12.65
CA ILE A 125 16.52 -8.13 -11.67
C ILE A 125 16.06 -9.37 -10.92
N LYS A 126 16.47 -9.46 -9.65
CA LYS A 126 16.17 -10.58 -8.76
C LYS A 126 15.61 -10.10 -7.42
N ARG A 127 14.91 -10.99 -6.70
CA ARG A 127 14.44 -10.75 -5.34
C ARG A 127 14.22 -12.07 -4.60
N SER A 128 14.47 -12.14 -3.29
CA SER A 128 14.08 -13.33 -2.51
C SER A 128 12.60 -13.65 -2.70
N ILE A 129 12.28 -14.94 -2.82
CA ILE A 129 10.90 -15.45 -2.94
C ILE A 129 10.02 -14.94 -1.78
N SER A 130 10.57 -14.87 -0.57
CA SER A 130 9.86 -14.31 0.60
C SER A 130 9.44 -12.84 0.44
N ARG A 131 10.02 -12.10 -0.53
CA ARG A 131 9.79 -10.67 -0.74
C ARG A 131 8.91 -10.36 -1.94
N ILE A 132 8.53 -11.34 -2.78
CA ILE A 132 7.71 -11.10 -3.98
C ILE A 132 6.21 -11.12 -3.69
N GLY A 133 5.77 -11.83 -2.65
CA GLY A 133 4.36 -11.98 -2.28
C GLY A 133 3.96 -11.22 -1.02
N ALA A 134 2.66 -11.06 -0.84
CA ALA A 134 1.99 -10.60 0.38
C ALA A 134 0.74 -11.46 0.65
N LEU A 135 0.16 -11.30 1.84
CA LEU A 135 -1.07 -11.97 2.25
C LEU A 135 -2.13 -10.92 2.53
N THR A 136 -3.38 -11.21 2.16
CA THR A 136 -4.53 -10.46 2.69
C THR A 136 -4.74 -10.81 4.17
N ASP A 137 -5.61 -10.06 4.85
CA ASP A 137 -6.00 -10.37 6.23
C ASP A 137 -6.65 -11.77 6.36
N ASP A 138 -7.32 -12.23 5.30
CA ASP A 138 -7.90 -13.58 5.20
C ASP A 138 -6.90 -14.65 4.75
N GLY A 139 -5.61 -14.30 4.64
CA GLY A 139 -4.53 -15.23 4.32
C GLY A 139 -4.40 -15.61 2.84
N ILE A 140 -5.00 -14.83 1.93
CA ILE A 140 -4.93 -15.10 0.49
C ILE A 140 -3.59 -14.58 -0.05
N PRO A 141 -2.74 -15.42 -0.66
CA PRO A 141 -1.47 -14.98 -1.21
C PRO A 141 -1.65 -14.25 -2.54
N TYR A 142 -1.00 -13.11 -2.69
CA TYR A 142 -0.96 -12.34 -3.92
C TYR A 142 0.43 -11.76 -4.18
N ILE A 143 0.76 -11.54 -5.45
CA ILE A 143 2.04 -10.95 -5.83
C ILE A 143 2.05 -9.47 -5.47
N LYS A 144 3.16 -8.98 -4.93
CA LYS A 144 3.28 -7.58 -4.55
C LYS A 144 3.09 -6.65 -5.74
N PRO A 145 2.45 -5.49 -5.52
CA PRO A 145 2.07 -4.59 -6.60
C PRO A 145 3.25 -4.04 -7.40
N GLU A 146 4.40 -3.75 -6.78
CA GLU A 146 5.57 -3.28 -7.53
C GLU A 146 6.14 -4.35 -8.47
N ILE A 147 6.02 -5.64 -8.12
CA ILE A 147 6.39 -6.75 -9.00
C ILE A 147 5.39 -6.86 -10.16
N GLN A 148 4.09 -6.81 -9.87
CA GLN A 148 3.05 -6.88 -10.90
C GLN A 148 3.09 -5.69 -11.86
N LEU A 149 3.39 -4.49 -11.35
CA LEU A 149 3.60 -3.28 -12.14
C LEU A 149 4.88 -3.39 -12.98
N LEU A 150 5.97 -3.98 -12.48
CA LEU A 150 7.14 -4.30 -13.30
C LEU A 150 6.75 -5.21 -14.47
N TYR A 151 5.92 -6.24 -14.26
CA TYR A 151 5.46 -7.09 -15.35
C TYR A 151 4.58 -6.35 -16.37
N LYS A 152 3.75 -5.40 -15.93
CA LYS A 152 2.90 -4.58 -16.81
C LYS A 152 3.71 -3.54 -17.60
N GLY A 153 4.53 -2.74 -16.92
CA GLY A 153 5.38 -1.72 -17.53
C GLY A 153 6.52 -2.31 -18.36
N GLY A 154 7.06 -3.45 -17.94
CA GLY A 154 8.09 -4.19 -18.66
C GLY A 154 7.61 -4.91 -19.91
N SER A 155 6.32 -4.87 -20.23
CA SER A 155 5.75 -5.45 -21.44
C SER A 155 6.20 -4.70 -22.69
N SER A 156 6.20 -5.37 -23.85
CA SER A 156 6.44 -4.72 -25.15
C SER A 156 5.33 -3.71 -25.51
N VAL A 157 4.13 -3.93 -24.98
CA VAL A 157 2.98 -3.03 -25.11
C VAL A 157 2.41 -2.77 -23.73
N ILE A 158 2.36 -1.50 -23.34
CA ILE A 158 1.71 -1.02 -22.13
C ILE A 158 0.30 -0.57 -22.51
N ARG A 159 -0.73 -1.19 -21.92
CA ARG A 159 -2.13 -0.87 -22.25
C ARG A 159 -2.60 0.32 -21.42
N GLU A 160 -3.65 1.00 -21.86
CA GLU A 160 -4.25 2.10 -21.10
C GLU A 160 -4.66 1.69 -19.67
N LYS A 161 -5.20 0.47 -19.50
CA LYS A 161 -5.52 -0.08 -18.18
C LYS A 161 -4.29 -0.25 -17.29
N ASP A 162 -3.13 -0.52 -17.86
CA ASP A 162 -1.88 -0.66 -17.08
C ASP A 162 -1.37 0.70 -16.59
N HIS A 163 -1.56 1.78 -17.37
CA HIS A 163 -1.30 3.15 -16.90
C HIS A 163 -2.22 3.54 -15.75
N LYS A 164 -3.52 3.25 -15.87
CA LYS A 164 -4.52 3.50 -14.81
C LYS A 164 -4.21 2.71 -13.53
N ASP A 165 -3.77 1.47 -13.68
CA ASP A 165 -3.34 0.62 -12.57
C ASP A 165 -2.10 1.22 -11.85
N LEU A 166 -1.10 1.73 -12.59
CA LEU A 166 0.05 2.42 -12.00
C LEU A 166 -0.37 3.67 -11.21
N GLU A 167 -1.13 4.57 -11.84
CA GLU A 167 -1.55 5.84 -11.23
C GLU A 167 -2.35 5.62 -9.94
N ARG A 168 -3.20 4.58 -9.93
CA ARG A 168 -4.01 4.21 -8.76
C ARG A 168 -3.18 3.68 -7.60
N LEU A 169 -2.13 2.90 -7.90
CA LEU A 169 -1.33 2.28 -6.85
C LEU A 169 -0.21 3.16 -6.32
N LEU A 170 0.36 4.06 -7.13
CA LEU A 170 1.44 4.95 -6.69
C LEU A 170 1.16 5.66 -5.35
N PRO A 171 -0.07 6.15 -5.05
CA PRO A 171 -0.39 6.75 -3.75
C PRO A 171 -0.31 5.81 -2.53
N VAL A 172 -0.49 4.50 -2.71
CA VAL A 172 -0.55 3.52 -1.61
C VAL A 172 0.71 2.64 -1.50
N LEU A 173 1.57 2.67 -2.53
CA LEU A 173 2.86 1.98 -2.50
C LEU A 173 3.81 2.63 -1.49
N LYS A 174 4.57 1.79 -0.79
CA LYS A 174 5.64 2.25 0.08
C LYS A 174 6.74 2.90 -0.75
N LYS A 175 7.44 3.87 -0.16
CA LYS A 175 8.58 4.57 -0.80
C LYS A 175 9.60 3.60 -1.40
N ASN A 176 9.96 2.54 -0.67
CA ASN A 176 10.96 1.57 -1.14
C ASN A 176 10.45 0.72 -2.31
N GLU A 177 9.14 0.46 -2.37
CA GLU A 177 8.49 -0.26 -3.46
C GLU A 177 8.44 0.61 -4.73
N ILE A 178 8.10 1.90 -4.59
CA ILE A 178 8.17 2.90 -5.66
C ILE A 178 9.61 3.02 -6.20
N LYS A 179 10.60 3.18 -5.30
CA LYS A 179 12.02 3.26 -5.68
C LYS A 179 12.47 1.99 -6.41
N TRP A 180 12.11 0.82 -5.90
CA TRP A 180 12.45 -0.45 -6.53
C TRP A 180 11.87 -0.53 -7.95
N LEU A 181 10.56 -0.25 -8.13
CA LEU A 181 9.91 -0.23 -9.44
C LEU A 181 10.61 0.74 -10.41
N TYR A 182 10.94 1.95 -9.95
CA TYR A 182 11.65 2.95 -10.75
C TYR A 182 12.99 2.41 -11.26
N TYR A 183 13.83 1.87 -10.37
CA TYR A 183 15.17 1.39 -10.74
C TYR A 183 15.11 0.13 -11.61
N SER A 184 14.16 -0.78 -11.35
CA SER A 184 13.95 -1.98 -12.17
C SER A 184 13.54 -1.63 -13.61
N LEU A 185 12.57 -0.73 -13.80
CA LEU A 185 12.19 -0.26 -15.14
C LEU A 185 13.31 0.55 -15.80
N ARG A 186 14.01 1.38 -15.04
CA ARG A 186 15.16 2.15 -15.54
C ARG A 186 16.26 1.21 -16.04
N GLN A 187 16.52 0.10 -15.34
CA GLN A 187 17.49 -0.90 -15.75
C GLN A 187 17.07 -1.62 -17.03
N GLN A 188 15.88 -2.23 -17.04
CA GLN A 188 15.38 -3.00 -18.19
C GLN A 188 15.42 -2.18 -19.49
N PHE A 189 15.11 -0.88 -19.43
CA PHE A 189 15.01 -0.01 -20.61
C PHE A 189 16.13 1.01 -20.75
N ASN A 190 17.26 0.84 -20.06
CA ASN A 190 18.40 1.78 -20.11
C ASN A 190 17.99 3.25 -19.91
N GLY A 191 17.05 3.48 -18.99
CA GLY A 191 16.52 4.79 -18.62
C GLY A 191 15.47 5.39 -19.55
N LYS A 192 14.99 4.66 -20.56
CA LYS A 192 13.98 5.14 -21.51
C LYS A 192 12.67 4.37 -21.38
N HIS A 193 11.81 4.81 -20.47
CA HIS A 193 10.51 4.17 -20.25
C HIS A 193 9.45 5.20 -19.84
N PRO A 194 8.21 5.13 -20.39
CA PRO A 194 7.18 6.16 -20.22
C PRO A 194 6.75 6.37 -18.77
N TRP A 195 6.84 5.36 -17.90
CA TRP A 195 6.48 5.52 -16.49
C TRP A 195 7.57 6.16 -15.63
N LEU A 196 8.82 6.30 -16.10
CA LEU A 196 9.90 6.80 -15.25
C LEU A 196 9.65 8.22 -14.77
N GLU A 197 9.11 9.10 -15.63
CA GLU A 197 8.77 10.46 -15.23
C GLU A 197 7.63 10.49 -14.21
N ILE A 198 6.57 9.70 -14.43
CA ILE A 198 5.42 9.58 -13.53
C ILE A 198 5.88 9.12 -12.14
N ILE A 199 6.66 8.04 -12.08
CA ILE A 199 7.17 7.47 -10.83
C ILE A 199 8.14 8.44 -10.15
N HIS A 200 9.01 9.12 -10.91
CA HIS A 200 9.94 10.11 -10.37
C HIS A 200 9.22 11.32 -9.76
N ASN A 201 8.19 11.82 -10.42
CA ASN A 201 7.35 12.89 -9.88
C ASN A 201 6.67 12.43 -8.58
N LYS A 202 6.12 11.21 -8.55
CA LYS A 202 5.56 10.65 -7.31
C LYS A 202 6.59 10.58 -6.18
N MET A 203 7.83 10.15 -6.47
CA MET A 203 8.89 10.11 -5.44
C MET A 203 9.22 11.49 -4.89
N LYS A 204 9.18 12.55 -5.72
CA LYS A 204 9.37 13.93 -5.28
C LYS A 204 8.21 14.48 -4.45
N ASP A 205 7.00 13.99 -4.71
CA ASP A 205 5.80 14.39 -3.99
C ASP A 205 5.65 13.73 -2.60
N LEU A 206 6.50 12.72 -2.30
CA LEU A 206 6.55 12.13 -0.97
C LEU A 206 7.09 13.16 0.04
N PRO A 207 6.53 13.23 1.27
CA PRO A 207 7.06 14.11 2.31
C PRO A 207 8.53 13.80 2.60
N ALA A 208 9.38 14.82 2.57
CA ALA A 208 10.78 14.67 2.94
C ALA A 208 10.88 14.49 4.47
N HIS A 209 10.12 15.27 5.22
CA HIS A 209 10.05 15.15 6.67
C HIS A 209 8.62 15.35 7.20
N THR A 210 8.11 14.30 7.84
CA THR A 210 6.80 14.30 8.50
C THR A 210 6.94 14.44 10.02
N LEU A 211 6.17 15.31 10.65
CA LEU A 211 6.04 15.42 12.10
C LEU A 211 4.71 14.83 12.56
N VAL A 212 4.74 13.90 13.52
CA VAL A 212 3.54 13.28 14.10
C VAL A 212 3.42 13.62 15.59
N ILE A 213 2.26 14.12 15.99
CA ILE A 213 1.92 14.41 17.38
C ILE A 213 0.84 13.44 17.83
N GLY A 214 1.12 12.68 18.89
CA GLY A 214 0.25 11.59 19.35
C GLY A 214 0.52 10.23 18.68
N GLY A 215 1.65 10.10 17.96
CA GLY A 215 2.00 8.93 17.14
C GLY A 215 2.30 7.62 17.86
N THR A 216 2.30 7.59 19.19
CA THR A 216 2.58 6.36 19.98
C THR A 216 1.34 5.75 20.64
N GLY A 217 0.17 6.34 20.39
CA GLY A 217 -1.13 5.86 20.88
C GLY A 217 -2.06 5.56 19.72
N MET A 218 -3.18 6.28 19.67
CA MET A 218 -4.22 6.15 18.64
C MET A 218 -3.71 6.26 17.19
N LEU A 219 -2.62 7.00 16.97
CA LEU A 219 -2.01 7.19 15.65
C LEU A 219 -0.80 6.28 15.40
N SER A 220 -0.64 5.18 16.15
CA SER A 220 0.54 4.32 16.00
C SER A 220 0.59 3.62 14.64
N ALA A 221 -0.54 3.15 14.12
CA ALA A 221 -0.57 2.52 12.79
C ALA A 221 -0.33 3.56 11.69
N ALA A 222 -0.92 4.76 11.80
CA ALA A 222 -0.60 5.87 10.90
C ALA A 222 0.89 6.27 10.94
N SER A 223 1.52 6.23 12.12
CA SER A 223 2.95 6.54 12.26
C SER A 223 3.85 5.49 11.58
N LEU A 224 3.49 4.21 11.68
CA LEU A 224 4.18 3.13 10.96
C LEU A 224 4.01 3.28 9.44
N TRP A 225 2.79 3.59 9.00
CA TRP A 225 2.52 3.87 7.59
C TRP A 225 3.35 5.06 7.09
N LEU A 226 3.40 6.18 7.82
CA LEU A 226 4.20 7.35 7.43
C LEU A 226 5.70 7.05 7.36
N ALA A 227 6.22 6.14 8.20
CA ALA A 227 7.62 5.74 8.13
C ALA A 227 7.98 5.04 6.81
N ASP A 228 7.02 4.35 6.21
CA ASP A 228 7.13 3.72 4.88
C ASP A 228 6.86 4.70 3.72
N HIS A 229 6.24 5.86 4.00
CA HIS A 229 5.74 6.81 2.99
C HIS A 229 6.35 8.23 3.12
N SER A 230 7.40 8.40 3.93
CA SER A 230 8.16 9.65 4.08
C SER A 230 9.67 9.36 4.08
N ASP A 231 10.50 10.36 3.82
CA ASP A 231 11.95 10.20 3.97
C ASP A 231 12.40 10.18 5.43
N LYS A 232 11.84 11.06 6.23
CA LYS A 232 12.03 11.14 7.68
C LYS A 232 10.70 11.31 8.38
N VAL A 233 10.56 10.71 9.56
CA VAL A 233 9.40 10.89 10.43
C VAL A 233 9.87 11.25 11.83
N SER A 234 9.48 12.42 12.34
CA SER A 234 9.68 12.76 13.74
C SER A 234 8.40 12.51 14.52
N ILE A 235 8.48 11.77 15.63
CA ILE A 235 7.30 11.43 16.44
C ILE A 235 7.43 12.02 17.84
N ILE A 236 6.53 12.91 18.20
CA ILE A 236 6.43 13.46 19.55
C ILE A 236 5.74 12.45 20.47
N ALA A 237 6.42 12.08 21.55
CA ALA A 237 5.88 11.19 22.57
C ALA A 237 6.39 11.52 23.97
N ARG A 238 5.58 11.21 24.98
CA ARG A 238 5.96 11.33 26.40
C ARG A 238 6.44 10.02 27.01
N ASN A 239 6.07 8.88 26.42
CA ASN A 239 6.30 7.56 26.98
C ASN A 239 7.28 6.78 26.11
N GLN A 240 8.44 6.47 26.68
CA GLN A 240 9.52 5.76 26.00
C GLN A 240 9.12 4.32 25.60
N THR A 241 8.50 3.57 26.51
CA THR A 241 8.07 2.18 26.24
C THR A 241 7.07 2.11 25.08
N LYS A 242 6.14 3.06 24.97
CA LYS A 242 5.21 3.12 23.83
C LYS A 242 5.94 3.45 22.52
N MET A 243 6.96 4.31 22.56
CA MET A 243 7.80 4.59 21.40
C MET A 243 8.56 3.34 20.94
N GLU A 244 9.21 2.63 21.85
CA GLU A 244 9.94 1.38 21.54
C GLU A 244 9.04 0.34 20.87
N ARG A 245 7.79 0.21 21.34
CA ARG A 245 6.79 -0.66 20.69
C ARG A 245 6.45 -0.26 19.25
N VAL A 246 6.49 1.02 18.91
CA VAL A 246 6.30 1.48 17.53
C VAL A 246 7.56 1.16 16.72
N LEU A 247 8.75 1.49 17.24
CA LEU A 247 10.00 1.26 16.53
C LEU A 247 10.25 -0.22 16.23
N ASN A 248 9.89 -1.13 17.14
CA ASN A 248 10.06 -2.57 16.96
C ASN A 248 9.09 -3.20 15.93
N LYS A 249 8.11 -2.44 15.41
CA LYS A 249 7.12 -2.92 14.44
C LYS A 249 7.45 -2.58 12.99
N THR A 250 8.56 -1.89 12.72
CA THR A 250 8.89 -1.45 11.37
C THR A 250 10.35 -1.72 11.01
N GLU A 251 10.58 -2.21 9.80
CA GLU A 251 11.92 -2.28 9.20
C GLU A 251 12.47 -0.87 8.88
N ALA A 252 11.60 0.15 8.83
CA ALA A 252 11.96 1.55 8.59
C ALA A 252 12.28 2.32 9.88
N ALA A 253 12.60 1.66 11.00
CA ALA A 253 12.86 2.34 12.27
C ALA A 253 13.96 3.43 12.18
N SER A 254 14.92 3.27 11.27
CA SER A 254 15.99 4.25 11.01
C SER A 254 15.52 5.56 10.35
N SER A 255 14.30 5.60 9.78
CA SER A 255 13.67 6.83 9.29
C SER A 255 12.95 7.61 10.40
N ILE A 256 12.73 6.99 11.57
CA ILE A 256 11.98 7.58 12.68
C ILE A 256 12.93 8.26 13.67
N THR A 257 12.67 9.55 13.96
CA THR A 257 13.33 10.33 15.01
C THR A 257 12.37 10.51 16.20
N PRO A 258 12.59 9.83 17.33
CA PRO A 258 11.74 10.00 18.50
C PRO A 258 12.02 11.33 19.19
N LEU A 259 10.97 12.13 19.42
CA LEU A 259 11.04 13.40 20.14
C LEU A 259 10.38 13.26 21.50
N PHE A 260 11.19 13.04 22.54
CA PHE A 260 10.71 12.89 23.91
C PHE A 260 10.41 14.27 24.54
N VAL A 261 9.15 14.67 24.45
CA VAL A 261 8.67 15.93 25.03
C VAL A 261 7.17 15.86 25.32
N ASN A 262 6.76 16.49 26.41
CA ASN A 262 5.36 16.80 26.63
C ASN A 262 5.01 18.03 25.82
N TYR A 263 4.12 17.94 24.84
CA TYR A 263 3.75 19.09 24.01
C TYR A 263 3.10 20.25 24.81
N LYS A 264 2.77 20.06 26.09
CA LYS A 264 2.40 21.14 27.02
C LYS A 264 3.58 21.96 27.53
N ASP A 265 4.81 21.46 27.42
CA ASP A 265 6.04 22.19 27.68
C ASP A 265 6.44 22.97 26.42
N SER A 266 6.05 24.25 26.36
CA SER A 266 6.28 25.11 25.21
C SER A 266 7.76 25.27 24.84
N ALA A 267 8.64 25.40 25.83
CA ALA A 267 10.06 25.62 25.60
C ALA A 267 10.73 24.35 25.07
N GLY A 268 10.48 23.22 25.74
CA GLY A 268 10.98 21.92 25.29
C GLY A 268 10.42 21.53 23.92
N LEU A 269 9.13 21.81 23.66
CA LEU A 269 8.50 21.52 22.36
C LEU A 269 9.20 22.27 21.24
N LYS A 270 9.42 23.57 21.41
CA LYS A 270 10.15 24.42 20.46
C LYS A 270 11.56 23.88 20.19
N GLU A 271 12.31 23.59 21.25
CA GLU A 271 13.67 23.07 21.14
C GLU A 271 13.72 21.75 20.35
N ARG A 272 12.83 20.80 20.66
CA ARG A 272 12.78 19.50 19.99
C ARG A 272 12.39 19.61 18.52
N ILE A 273 11.45 20.49 18.16
CA ILE A 273 11.06 20.71 16.76
C ILE A 273 12.23 21.31 15.98
N LYS A 274 12.91 22.33 16.53
CA LYS A 274 14.10 22.91 15.90
C LYS A 274 15.21 21.89 15.72
N ALA A 275 15.48 21.07 16.73
CA ALA A 275 16.47 20.00 16.63
C ALA A 275 16.11 18.98 15.53
N ALA A 276 14.83 18.61 15.44
CA ALA A 276 14.34 17.72 14.39
C ALA A 276 14.51 18.32 12.99
N ILE A 277 14.19 19.61 12.82
CA ILE A 277 14.39 20.31 11.54
C ILE A 277 15.88 20.39 11.19
N LEU A 278 16.74 20.70 12.15
CA LEU A 278 18.19 20.73 11.93
C LEU A 278 18.74 19.36 11.52
N GLN A 279 18.22 18.28 12.10
CA GLN A 279 18.67 16.92 11.83
C GLN A 279 18.13 16.35 10.51
N ASN A 280 16.86 16.58 10.22
CA ASN A 280 16.13 15.86 9.16
C ASN A 280 15.71 16.77 7.99
N GLY A 281 15.93 18.08 8.08
CA GLY A 281 15.45 19.08 7.13
C GLY A 281 14.07 19.66 7.48
N PRO A 282 13.60 20.66 6.70
CA PRO A 282 12.30 21.30 6.91
C PRO A 282 11.15 20.29 6.94
N ILE A 283 10.14 20.55 7.77
CA ILE A 283 8.95 19.69 7.86
C ILE A 283 7.96 20.08 6.77
N ASP A 284 7.49 19.12 5.98
CA ASP A 284 6.53 19.35 4.89
C ASP A 284 5.12 18.87 5.23
N LEU A 285 5.03 17.91 6.16
CA LEU A 285 3.77 17.30 6.59
C LEU A 285 3.69 17.22 8.11
N VAL A 286 2.60 17.72 8.69
CA VAL A 286 2.30 17.60 10.11
C VAL A 286 1.00 16.83 10.30
N ILE A 287 1.03 15.78 11.12
CA ILE A 287 -0.14 15.03 11.58
C ILE A 287 -0.33 15.33 13.07
N ALA A 288 -1.34 16.14 13.39
CA ALA A 288 -1.52 16.68 14.73
C ALA A 288 -2.79 16.16 15.39
N TRP A 289 -2.63 15.29 16.40
CA TRP A 289 -3.67 15.07 17.41
C TRP A 289 -3.22 15.69 18.73
N ILE A 290 -3.85 16.82 19.07
CA ILE A 290 -3.52 17.62 20.25
C ILE A 290 -4.80 17.82 21.06
N HIS A 291 -4.74 17.55 22.36
CA HIS A 291 -5.87 17.80 23.25
C HIS A 291 -6.23 19.29 23.28
N SER A 292 -7.52 19.59 23.38
CA SER A 292 -8.05 20.97 23.38
C SER A 292 -7.43 21.84 24.48
N ASP A 293 -6.99 21.25 25.60
CA ASP A 293 -6.34 21.97 26.70
C ASP A 293 -4.90 22.43 26.42
N ALA A 294 -4.36 22.17 25.22
CA ALA A 294 -3.00 22.52 24.81
C ALA A 294 -2.99 23.47 23.59
N HIS A 295 -3.82 24.52 23.62
CA HIS A 295 -3.98 25.48 22.52
C HIS A 295 -2.66 26.09 21.98
N HIS A 296 -1.64 26.24 22.84
CA HIS A 296 -0.34 26.80 22.43
C HIS A 296 0.54 25.82 21.63
N ALA A 297 0.34 24.51 21.79
CA ALA A 297 1.22 23.51 21.19
C ALA A 297 1.15 23.54 19.66
N LEU A 298 -0.08 23.58 19.11
CA LEU A 298 -0.27 23.65 17.66
C LEU A 298 0.32 24.94 17.10
N ASP A 299 0.14 26.07 17.79
CA ASP A 299 0.66 27.36 17.37
C ASP A 299 2.19 27.39 17.30
N ILE A 300 2.86 26.81 18.30
CA ILE A 300 4.32 26.65 18.32
C ILE A 300 4.75 25.79 17.15
N ILE A 301 4.10 24.64 16.93
CA ILE A 301 4.43 23.76 15.80
C ILE A 301 4.29 24.51 14.47
N CYS A 302 3.15 25.12 14.21
CA CYS A 302 2.91 25.88 12.98
C CYS A 302 3.91 27.01 12.80
N HIS A 303 4.26 27.73 13.88
CA HIS A 303 5.23 28.82 13.83
C HIS A 303 6.62 28.31 13.44
N GLU A 304 7.15 27.30 14.13
CA GLU A 304 8.49 26.77 13.86
C GLU A 304 8.58 26.13 12.46
N VAL A 305 7.54 25.41 12.01
CA VAL A 305 7.50 24.84 10.66
C VAL A 305 7.48 25.95 9.59
N ALA A 306 6.65 26.97 9.78
CA ALA A 306 6.51 28.07 8.81
C ALA A 306 7.76 28.96 8.70
N GLN A 307 8.68 28.94 9.69
CA GLN A 307 9.95 29.66 9.56
C GLN A 307 10.87 29.02 8.50
N GLU A 308 10.81 27.70 8.37
CA GLU A 308 11.78 26.92 7.57
C GLU A 308 11.16 26.38 6.27
N ASN A 309 9.83 26.23 6.22
CA ASN A 309 9.11 25.78 5.03
C ASN A 309 7.95 26.72 4.67
N PRO A 310 8.01 27.43 3.53
CA PRO A 310 6.95 28.33 3.10
C PRO A 310 5.70 27.61 2.57
N ALA A 311 5.76 26.31 2.28
CA ALA A 311 4.64 25.53 1.74
C ALA A 311 4.60 24.12 2.36
N TRP A 312 3.68 23.91 3.28
CA TRP A 312 3.57 22.66 4.05
C TRP A 312 2.11 22.28 4.31
N LYS A 313 1.88 21.04 4.73
CA LYS A 313 0.54 20.48 4.97
C LYS A 313 0.34 20.18 6.45
N LEU A 314 -0.82 20.57 6.98
CA LEU A 314 -1.26 20.21 8.33
C LEU A 314 -2.52 19.35 8.22
N TYR A 315 -2.48 18.11 8.70
CA TYR A 315 -3.68 17.34 9.02
C TYR A 315 -3.95 17.44 10.51
N HIS A 316 -5.00 18.17 10.85
CA HIS A 316 -5.41 18.39 12.23
C HIS A 316 -6.55 17.43 12.59
N ILE A 317 -6.28 16.51 13.51
CA ILE A 317 -7.25 15.55 14.04
C ILE A 317 -8.02 16.20 15.18
N LEU A 318 -9.33 16.32 15.01
CA LEU A 318 -10.27 16.97 15.92
C LEU A 318 -11.28 15.98 16.49
N GLY A 319 -11.69 16.20 17.73
CA GLY A 319 -12.84 15.49 18.31
C GLY A 319 -14.16 15.89 17.66
N SER A 320 -15.20 15.08 17.89
CA SER A 320 -16.52 15.23 17.27
C SER A 320 -17.21 16.57 17.55
N SER A 321 -16.90 17.23 18.67
CA SER A 321 -17.56 18.48 19.12
C SER A 321 -16.87 19.77 18.65
N SER A 322 -15.84 19.68 17.81
CA SER A 322 -15.04 20.84 17.39
C SER A 322 -15.74 21.70 16.33
N SER A 323 -15.62 23.03 16.44
CA SER A 323 -16.10 23.99 15.44
C SER A 323 -15.13 24.09 14.26
N LEU A 324 -15.49 23.48 13.13
CA LEU A 324 -14.57 23.24 12.00
C LEU A 324 -14.12 24.51 11.28
N ASN A 325 -15.07 25.35 10.87
CA ASN A 325 -14.77 26.52 10.03
C ASN A 325 -13.91 27.55 10.76
N GLN A 326 -14.18 27.79 12.05
CA GLN A 326 -13.42 28.75 12.85
C GLN A 326 -11.96 28.33 13.04
N ILE A 327 -11.70 27.02 13.22
CA ILE A 327 -10.33 26.50 13.40
C ILE A 327 -9.54 26.60 12.09
N LYS A 328 -10.16 26.23 10.95
CA LYS A 328 -9.53 26.37 9.62
C LYS A 328 -9.18 27.83 9.32
N ASP A 329 -10.14 28.73 9.47
CA ASP A 329 -9.96 30.15 9.15
C ASP A 329 -8.87 30.81 10.01
N ALA A 330 -8.82 30.48 11.30
CA ALA A 330 -7.78 30.97 12.19
C ALA A 330 -6.38 30.48 11.80
N ALA A 331 -6.23 29.20 11.44
CA ALA A 331 -4.97 28.61 11.04
C ALA A 331 -4.45 29.20 9.73
N VAL A 332 -5.31 29.25 8.69
CA VAL A 332 -4.95 29.77 7.36
C VAL A 332 -4.62 31.26 7.42
N LYS A 333 -5.37 32.04 8.21
CA LYS A 333 -5.09 33.47 8.38
C LYS A 333 -3.74 33.73 9.05
N LYS A 334 -3.34 32.90 10.00
CA LYS A 334 -2.09 33.07 10.75
C LYS A 334 -0.87 32.53 10.01
N TYR A 335 -1.04 31.46 9.24
CA TYR A 335 0.03 30.77 8.51
C TYR A 335 -0.38 30.56 7.05
N PRO A 336 -0.21 31.55 6.16
CA PRO A 336 -0.70 31.47 4.77
C PRO A 336 -0.04 30.37 3.93
N GLY A 337 1.17 29.93 4.29
CA GLY A 337 1.87 28.80 3.68
C GLY A 337 1.37 27.42 4.11
N CYS A 338 0.49 27.36 5.12
CA CYS A 338 -0.08 26.12 5.64
C CYS A 338 -1.30 25.71 4.82
N GLN A 339 -1.20 24.60 4.12
CA GLN A 339 -2.35 23.92 3.52
C GLN A 339 -3.07 23.12 4.62
N TYR A 340 -4.02 23.77 5.29
CA TYR A 340 -4.78 23.17 6.40
C TYR A 340 -5.78 22.12 5.91
N ARG A 341 -5.73 20.93 6.52
CA ARG A 341 -6.63 19.81 6.29
C ARG A 341 -7.17 19.31 7.61
N GLN A 342 -8.41 18.91 7.58
CA GLN A 342 -9.17 18.60 8.78
C GLN A 342 -9.62 17.16 8.78
N ILE A 343 -9.40 16.49 9.90
CA ILE A 343 -9.91 15.14 10.14
C ILE A 343 -10.75 15.20 11.41
N GLN A 344 -12.06 14.99 11.29
CA GLN A 344 -12.96 14.99 12.43
C GLN A 344 -13.34 13.56 12.80
N LEU A 345 -13.11 13.23 14.06
CA LEU A 345 -13.43 11.94 14.64
C LEU A 345 -14.89 11.92 15.07
N GLY A 346 -15.67 11.00 14.52
CA GLY A 346 -17.03 10.70 14.93
C GLY A 346 -17.14 9.43 15.77
N PHE A 347 -18.24 8.71 15.57
CA PHE A 347 -18.54 7.42 16.18
C PHE A 347 -19.12 6.46 15.12
N ILE A 348 -19.23 5.18 15.44
CA ILE A 348 -19.87 4.19 14.57
C ILE A 348 -21.27 3.91 15.11
N LEU A 349 -22.27 3.94 14.21
CA LEU A 349 -23.62 3.49 14.51
C LEU A 349 -23.68 1.97 14.42
N GLU A 350 -24.21 1.35 15.47
CA GLU A 350 -24.59 -0.05 15.47
C GLU A 350 -26.12 -0.15 15.34
N LYS A 351 -26.65 -1.38 15.24
CA LYS A 351 -28.07 -1.59 14.97
C LYS A 351 -28.99 -0.89 15.98
N GLU A 352 -28.59 -0.86 17.26
CA GLU A 352 -29.37 -0.23 18.33
C GLU A 352 -28.63 0.93 19.03
N ASP A 353 -27.31 0.82 19.20
CA ASP A 353 -26.46 1.80 19.91
C ASP A 353 -25.38 2.42 19.00
N SER A 354 -24.34 2.99 19.62
CA SER A 354 -23.15 3.51 18.97
C SER A 354 -21.90 3.20 19.79
N ARG A 355 -20.73 3.28 19.14
CA ARG A 355 -19.43 3.11 19.80
C ARG A 355 -18.41 4.11 19.31
N TRP A 356 -17.41 4.36 20.16
CA TRP A 356 -16.22 5.09 19.74
C TRP A 356 -15.46 4.33 18.65
N LEU A 357 -14.75 5.10 17.82
CA LEU A 357 -13.82 4.56 16.84
C LEU A 357 -12.67 3.83 17.56
N THR A 358 -12.23 2.73 16.98
CA THR A 358 -11.01 2.04 17.37
C THR A 358 -9.78 2.82 16.92
N HIS A 359 -8.61 2.55 17.51
CA HIS A 359 -7.35 3.15 17.05
C HIS A 359 -7.02 2.81 15.59
N GLN A 360 -7.42 1.63 15.12
CA GLN A 360 -7.21 1.19 13.75
C GLN A 360 -8.06 2.01 12.78
N GLU A 361 -9.37 2.10 13.01
CA GLU A 361 -10.29 2.93 12.21
C GLU A 361 -9.83 4.40 12.11
N ILE A 362 -9.27 4.94 13.21
CA ILE A 362 -8.74 6.31 13.24
C ILE A 362 -7.47 6.42 12.40
N SER A 363 -6.53 5.48 12.57
CA SER A 363 -5.30 5.48 11.76
C SER A 363 -5.60 5.31 10.27
N ASP A 364 -6.51 4.41 9.91
CA ASP A 364 -6.88 4.14 8.51
C ASP A 364 -7.56 5.36 7.89
N GLY A 365 -8.47 6.02 8.61
CA GLY A 365 -9.09 7.25 8.12
C GLY A 365 -8.11 8.42 8.00
N VAL A 366 -7.07 8.48 8.84
CA VAL A 366 -5.97 9.46 8.70
C VAL A 366 -5.11 9.15 7.48
N ILE A 367 -4.75 7.88 7.27
CA ILE A 367 -4.00 7.43 6.10
C ILE A 367 -4.77 7.75 4.82
N ASP A 368 -6.07 7.41 4.77
CA ASP A 368 -6.95 7.71 3.63
C ASP A 368 -6.96 9.21 3.28
N ALA A 369 -7.08 10.07 4.30
CA ALA A 369 -7.06 11.52 4.11
C ALA A 369 -5.73 11.99 3.52
N VAL A 370 -4.60 11.42 3.97
CA VAL A 370 -3.25 11.74 3.47
C VAL A 370 -3.05 11.26 2.04
N VAL A 371 -3.38 10.00 1.76
CA VAL A 371 -3.26 9.34 0.44
C VAL A 371 -4.04 10.12 -0.62
N HIS A 372 -5.28 10.47 -0.32
CA HIS A 372 -6.18 11.15 -1.25
C HIS A 372 -6.16 12.68 -1.14
N ASN A 373 -5.23 13.23 -0.35
CA ASN A 373 -5.04 14.67 -0.18
C ASN A 373 -6.33 15.42 0.22
N GLN A 374 -7.18 14.79 1.03
CA GLN A 374 -8.51 15.31 1.37
C GLN A 374 -8.42 16.56 2.26
N GLU A 375 -9.14 17.62 1.90
CA GLU A 375 -9.23 18.83 2.72
C GLU A 375 -10.01 18.61 4.01
N ILE A 376 -11.08 17.82 3.94
CA ILE A 376 -11.97 17.51 5.05
C ILE A 376 -12.29 16.03 5.00
N LYS A 377 -12.07 15.33 6.12
CA LYS A 377 -12.44 13.93 6.32
C LYS A 377 -13.20 13.79 7.62
N ILE A 378 -14.31 13.06 7.58
CA ILE A 378 -15.00 12.57 8.77
C ILE A 378 -14.70 11.06 8.86
N ILE A 379 -14.28 10.60 10.04
CA ILE A 379 -14.10 9.19 10.33
C ILE A 379 -15.30 8.75 11.18
N GLY A 380 -16.07 7.76 10.72
CA GLY A 380 -17.37 7.41 11.30
C GLY A 380 -18.48 8.40 10.91
N THR A 381 -19.43 8.63 11.81
CA THR A 381 -20.49 9.64 11.67
C THR A 381 -20.47 10.64 12.83
N LEU A 382 -20.98 11.84 12.58
CA LEU A 382 -21.21 12.87 13.61
C LEU A 382 -22.67 12.92 14.08
N GLU A 383 -23.57 12.30 13.31
CA GLU A 383 -25.01 12.36 13.51
C GLU A 383 -25.62 10.93 13.52
N PRO A 384 -26.74 10.74 14.24
CA PRO A 384 -27.46 11.77 15.00
C PRO A 384 -26.79 12.03 16.38
N TRP A 385 -26.68 13.30 16.78
CA TRP A 385 -25.88 13.72 17.95
C TRP A 385 -26.33 13.10 19.29
N ASP A 386 -27.61 12.79 19.43
CA ASP A 386 -28.19 12.09 20.58
C ASP A 386 -27.68 10.65 20.72
N LYS A 387 -27.20 10.05 19.62
CA LYS A 387 -26.52 8.75 19.62
C LYS A 387 -25.01 8.85 19.78
N ARG A 388 -24.45 9.99 20.18
CA ARG A 388 -23.02 10.08 20.48
C ARG A 388 -22.71 9.35 21.81
N PRO A 389 -21.74 8.41 21.85
CA PRO A 389 -21.43 7.65 23.06
C PRO A 389 -20.95 8.48 24.26
#